data_AF-A0A843IZ37-F1
#
_entry.id   AF-A0A843IZ37-F1
#
_cell.length_a   1.000
_cell.length_b   1.000
_cell.length_c   1.000
_cell.angle_alpha   90.00
_cell.angle_beta   90.00
_cell.angle_gamma   90.00
#
_symmetry.space_group_name_H-M   'P 1'
#
loop_
_entity.id
_entity.type
_entity.pdbx_description
1 polymer ?
#
loop_
_entity_poly.entity_id
_entity_poly.type
_entity_poly.pdbx_seq_one_letter_code
_entity_poly.pdbx_strand_id
1 'polypeptide(L)'
;MANPLATGTSILGFILLAALALWLAVLQYMFYPRFSVKSLQLSDPAPYMARKTIRRARQVILTSKQQKQGFLNQLFTGKIIYEINDIWTSDIVIIPRDKKSVKITLSKGYLIDAKKLMLNQEYTILNEDTNTKTIIKIR
;
A
#
# COMPACT_ATOMS: atom_id res chain seq x y z
N MET A 1 0.58 52.94 -4.25
CA MET A 1 1.03 52.34 -2.98
C MET A 1 0.64 50.87 -3.01
N ALA A 2 1.61 49.96 -2.92
CA ALA A 2 1.31 48.51 -2.90
C ALA A 2 0.54 48.17 -1.62
N ASN A 3 -0.52 47.37 -1.75
CA ASN A 3 -1.35 46.99 -0.62
C ASN A 3 -0.56 46.00 0.26
N PRO A 4 -0.15 46.37 1.49
CA PRO A 4 0.76 45.56 2.30
C PRO A 4 0.18 44.19 2.68
N LEU A 5 -1.15 44.08 2.74
CA LEU A 5 -1.84 42.80 2.92
C LEU A 5 -1.68 41.86 1.72
N ALA A 6 -1.68 42.39 0.49
CA ALA A 6 -1.50 41.58 -0.71
C ALA A 6 -0.05 41.06 -0.82
N THR A 7 0.93 41.88 -0.43
CA THR A 7 2.34 41.45 -0.40
C THR A 7 2.57 40.31 0.59
N GLY A 8 1.98 40.40 1.80
CA GLY A 8 2.10 39.36 2.82
C GLY A 8 1.46 38.02 2.39
N THR A 9 0.26 38.06 1.82
CA THR A 9 -0.43 36.85 1.34
C THR A 9 0.29 36.21 0.15
N SER A 10 0.88 37.00 -0.76
CA SER A 10 1.69 36.47 -1.87
C SER A 10 2.92 35.71 -1.38
N ILE A 11 3.66 36.25 -0.40
CA ILE A 11 4.84 35.58 0.17
C ILE A 11 4.43 34.29 0.87
N LEU A 12 3.36 34.32 1.68
CA LEU A 12 2.87 33.15 2.40
C LEU A 12 2.38 32.06 1.44
N GLY A 13 1.71 32.43 0.36
CA GLY A 13 1.33 31.52 -0.72
C GLY A 13 2.53 30.87 -1.41
N PHE A 14 3.60 31.64 -1.67
CA PHE A 14 4.83 31.11 -2.27
C PHE A 14 5.52 30.09 -1.35
N ILE A 15 5.64 30.39 -0.05
CA ILE A 15 6.22 29.47 0.95
C ILE A 15 5.40 28.17 1.00
N LEU A 16 4.07 28.27 1.00
CA LEU A 16 3.19 27.11 1.07
C LEU A 16 3.30 26.24 -0.19
N LEU A 17 3.42 26.85 -1.37
CA LEU A 17 3.69 26.13 -2.61
C LEU A 17 5.05 25.45 -2.62
N ALA A 18 6.10 26.13 -2.14
CA ALA A 18 7.44 25.54 -2.03
C ALA A 18 7.46 24.34 -1.07
N ALA A 19 6.79 24.45 0.08
CA ALA A 19 6.64 23.35 1.02
C ALA A 19 5.87 22.16 0.41
N LEU A 20 4.81 22.44 -0.35
CA LEU A 20 4.02 21.40 -1.02
C LEU A 20 4.82 20.71 -2.14
N ALA A 21 5.62 21.46 -2.90
CA ALA A 21 6.52 20.91 -3.90
C ALA A 21 7.59 19.99 -3.26
N LEU A 22 8.19 20.44 -2.15
CA LEU A 22 9.17 19.66 -1.40
C LEU A 22 8.55 18.38 -0.82
N TRP A 23 7.32 18.45 -0.31
CA TRP A 23 6.56 17.29 0.14
C TRP A 23 6.37 16.26 -0.97
N LEU A 24 5.86 16.68 -2.13
CA LEU A 24 5.57 15.79 -3.26
C LEU A 24 6.83 15.20 -3.89
N ALA A 25 7.93 15.94 -3.94
CA ALA A 25 9.17 15.48 -4.55
C ALA A 25 10.00 14.56 -3.64
N VAL A 26 10.19 14.94 -2.36
CA VAL A 26 11.16 14.29 -1.46
C VAL A 26 10.46 13.39 -0.46
N LEU A 27 9.59 13.96 0.39
CA LEU A 27 8.97 13.22 1.50
C LEU A 27 8.08 12.09 0.96
N GLN A 28 7.36 12.35 -0.12
CA GLN A 28 6.53 11.32 -0.73
C GLN A 28 7.35 10.10 -1.17
N TYR A 29 8.54 10.31 -1.73
CA TYR A 29 9.39 9.20 -2.18
C TYR A 29 9.97 8.42 -1.00
N MET A 30 10.32 9.10 0.09
CA MET A 30 10.92 8.51 1.29
C MET A 30 9.92 7.70 2.13
N PHE A 31 8.74 8.23 2.40
CA PHE A 31 7.74 7.57 3.24
C PHE A 31 6.96 6.47 2.52
N TYR A 32 6.81 6.59 1.20
CA TYR A 32 6.00 5.65 0.41
C TYR A 32 6.81 5.07 -0.75
N PRO A 33 7.78 4.17 -0.49
CA PRO A 33 8.53 3.52 -1.56
C PRO A 33 7.61 2.79 -2.54
N ARG A 34 8.06 2.59 -3.78
CA ARG A 34 7.27 1.92 -4.83
C ARG A 34 7.63 0.43 -4.91
N PHE A 35 6.65 -0.42 -5.17
CA PHE A 35 6.90 -1.83 -5.48
C PHE A 35 7.68 -1.98 -6.78
N SER A 36 8.81 -2.67 -6.68
CA SER A 36 9.60 -3.14 -7.83
C SER A 36 9.09 -4.45 -8.41
N VAL A 37 8.38 -5.25 -7.61
CA VAL A 37 7.79 -6.53 -8.00
C VAL A 37 6.57 -6.34 -8.90
N LYS A 38 6.28 -7.30 -9.79
CA LYS A 38 5.28 -7.12 -10.85
C LYS A 38 3.87 -7.42 -10.37
N SER A 39 3.68 -8.56 -9.71
CA SER A 39 2.35 -9.06 -9.34
C SER A 39 2.34 -9.83 -8.03
N LEU A 40 1.22 -9.72 -7.33
CA LEU A 40 0.83 -10.55 -6.21
C LEU A 40 -0.12 -11.64 -6.71
N GLN A 41 0.11 -12.87 -6.32
CA GLN A 41 -0.78 -14.01 -6.51
C GLN A 41 -1.25 -14.47 -5.14
N LEU A 42 -2.56 -14.59 -5.00
CA LEU A 42 -3.24 -15.14 -3.85
C LEU A 42 -3.99 -16.38 -4.33
N SER A 43 -3.79 -17.49 -3.65
CA SER A 43 -4.49 -18.74 -3.90
C SER A 43 -4.93 -19.35 -2.58
N ASP A 44 -6.04 -20.05 -2.61
CA ASP A 44 -6.63 -20.76 -1.48
C ASP A 44 -7.20 -19.87 -0.36
N PRO A 45 -8.29 -20.32 0.31
CA PRO A 45 -9.06 -21.55 0.06
C PRO A 45 -9.87 -21.48 -1.25
N ALA A 46 -9.98 -22.59 -1.99
CA ALA A 46 -10.77 -22.67 -3.21
C ALA A 46 -12.22 -22.17 -2.96
N PRO A 47 -12.79 -21.32 -3.83
CA PRO A 47 -12.34 -20.95 -5.17
C PRO A 47 -11.47 -19.67 -5.25
N TYR A 48 -10.86 -19.22 -4.16
CA TYR A 48 -10.11 -17.96 -4.15
C TYR A 48 -8.81 -18.05 -4.95
N MET A 49 -8.82 -17.47 -6.16
CA MET A 49 -7.63 -17.26 -6.99
C MET A 49 -7.62 -15.81 -7.49
N ALA A 50 -6.70 -15.01 -6.94
CA ALA A 50 -6.55 -13.62 -7.34
C ALA A 50 -5.12 -13.34 -7.80
N ARG A 51 -5.00 -12.70 -8.96
CA ARG A 51 -3.73 -12.17 -9.46
C ARG A 51 -3.85 -10.67 -9.66
N LYS A 52 -3.08 -9.89 -8.91
CA LYS A 52 -3.07 -8.43 -9.00
C LYS A 52 -1.69 -7.91 -9.40
N THR A 53 -1.66 -6.98 -10.35
CA THR A 53 -0.44 -6.28 -10.74
C THR A 53 -0.15 -5.18 -9.72
N ILE A 54 0.94 -5.32 -8.97
CA ILE A 54 1.32 -4.42 -7.88
C ILE A 54 2.48 -3.48 -8.26
N ARG A 55 3.02 -3.62 -9.48
CA ARG A 55 4.10 -2.75 -9.98
C ARG A 55 3.71 -1.28 -9.87
N ARG A 56 4.63 -0.45 -9.36
CA ARG A 56 4.46 1.01 -9.14
C ARG A 56 3.40 1.41 -8.11
N ALA A 57 2.64 0.48 -7.53
CA ALA A 57 1.89 0.78 -6.33
C ALA A 57 2.86 1.05 -5.17
N ARG A 58 2.38 1.71 -4.12
CA ARG A 58 3.16 2.00 -2.91
C ARG A 58 2.70 1.18 -1.71
N GLN A 59 1.48 0.66 -1.76
CA GLN A 59 0.92 -0.20 -0.73
C GLN A 59 -0.15 -1.12 -1.34
N VAL A 60 -0.30 -2.31 -0.79
CA VAL A 60 -1.40 -3.24 -1.10
C VAL A 60 -2.09 -3.58 0.21
N ILE A 61 -3.40 -3.51 0.23
CA ILE A 61 -4.22 -3.81 1.41
C ILE A 61 -5.18 -4.93 1.02
N LEU A 62 -5.14 -6.03 1.77
CA LEU A 62 -6.10 -7.12 1.67
C LEU A 62 -7.17 -6.85 2.73
N THR A 63 -8.44 -6.78 2.35
CA THR A 63 -9.54 -6.42 3.25
C THR A 63 -10.84 -7.06 2.79
N SER A 64 -11.83 -7.20 3.66
CA SER A 64 -13.22 -7.52 3.27
C SER A 64 -14.03 -6.27 2.94
N LYS A 65 -13.57 -5.09 3.37
CA LYS A 65 -14.34 -3.85 3.24
C LYS A 65 -14.11 -3.22 1.87
N GLN A 66 -15.20 -2.79 1.23
CA GLN A 66 -15.12 -1.99 0.02
C GLN A 66 -14.43 -0.65 0.33
N GLN A 67 -13.19 -0.51 -0.15
CA GLN A 67 -12.41 0.71 0.01
C GLN A 67 -11.90 1.20 -1.34
N LYS A 68 -12.03 2.51 -1.56
CA LYS A 68 -11.52 3.19 -2.74
C LYS A 68 -10.61 4.31 -2.31
N GLN A 69 -9.52 4.49 -3.05
CA GLN A 69 -8.64 5.63 -2.85
C GLN A 69 -9.24 6.87 -3.53
N GLY A 70 -9.44 7.94 -2.76
CA GLY A 70 -9.81 9.24 -3.32
C GLY A 70 -8.66 9.87 -4.11
N PHE A 71 -8.98 10.74 -5.07
CA PHE A 71 -7.99 11.39 -5.96
C PHE A 71 -6.91 12.16 -5.20
N LEU A 72 -7.31 13.02 -4.25
CA LEU A 72 -6.37 13.78 -3.42
C LEU A 72 -5.47 12.83 -2.61
N ASN A 73 -6.07 11.78 -2.04
CA ASN A 73 -5.34 10.81 -1.25
C ASN A 73 -4.30 10.06 -2.10
N GLN A 74 -4.66 9.72 -3.34
CA GLN A 74 -3.74 9.13 -4.33
C GLN A 74 -2.63 10.09 -4.74
N LEU A 75 -2.89 11.39 -4.85
CA LEU A 75 -1.85 12.38 -5.14
C LEU A 75 -0.80 12.43 -4.03
N PHE A 76 -1.23 12.40 -2.76
CA PHE A 76 -0.34 12.50 -1.60
C PHE A 76 0.33 11.16 -1.22
N THR A 77 -0.38 10.04 -1.24
CA THR A 77 0.17 8.73 -0.81
C THR A 77 0.62 7.85 -1.98
N GLY A 78 0.27 8.23 -3.21
CA GLY A 78 0.44 7.43 -4.43
C GLY A 78 -0.54 6.27 -4.52
N LYS A 79 -0.36 5.38 -5.49
CA LYS A 79 -1.33 4.32 -5.77
C LYS A 79 -1.33 3.24 -4.68
N ILE A 80 -2.48 3.04 -4.04
CA ILE A 80 -2.77 1.93 -3.14
C ILE A 80 -3.68 0.94 -3.87
N ILE A 81 -3.38 -0.35 -3.77
CA ILE A 81 -4.21 -1.40 -4.35
C ILE A 81 -5.00 -2.07 -3.22
N TYR A 82 -6.30 -2.12 -3.37
CA TYR A 82 -7.18 -2.85 -2.47
C TYR A 82 -7.57 -4.18 -3.12
N GLU A 83 -7.28 -5.26 -2.43
CA GLU A 83 -7.81 -6.58 -2.75
C GLU A 83 -8.97 -6.84 -1.79
N ILE A 84 -10.19 -6.86 -2.34
CA ILE A 84 -11.41 -6.96 -1.55
C ILE A 84 -11.93 -8.39 -1.66
N ASN A 85 -11.95 -9.11 -0.54
CA ASN A 85 -12.51 -10.45 -0.47
C ASN A 85 -13.04 -10.76 0.94
N ASP A 86 -14.17 -11.43 1.02
CA ASP A 86 -14.86 -11.76 2.28
C ASP A 86 -14.09 -12.77 3.16
N ILE A 87 -13.08 -13.45 2.61
CA ILE A 87 -12.17 -14.33 3.37
C ILE A 87 -11.32 -13.55 4.39
N TRP A 88 -11.13 -12.24 4.17
CA TRP A 88 -10.34 -11.40 5.05
C TRP A 88 -11.17 -10.86 6.22
N THR A 89 -10.90 -11.32 7.45
CA THR A 89 -11.56 -10.84 8.67
C THR A 89 -10.97 -9.51 9.14
N SER A 90 -9.68 -9.29 8.91
CA SER A 90 -8.99 -8.05 9.26
C SER A 90 -7.98 -7.63 8.19
N ASP A 91 -7.63 -6.34 8.21
CA ASP A 91 -6.86 -5.72 7.13
C ASP A 91 -5.38 -6.12 7.19
N ILE A 92 -4.92 -6.79 6.12
CA ILE A 92 -3.51 -7.16 5.97
C ILE A 92 -2.84 -6.15 5.05
N VAL A 93 -1.72 -5.60 5.51
CA VAL A 93 -1.01 -4.55 4.78
C VAL A 93 0.31 -5.08 4.24
N ILE A 94 0.50 -4.97 2.94
CA ILE A 94 1.76 -5.30 2.25
C ILE A 94 2.42 -3.99 1.81
N ILE A 95 3.68 -3.81 2.18
CA ILE A 95 4.50 -2.65 1.83
C ILE A 95 5.79 -3.07 1.10
N PRO A 96 6.30 -2.24 0.18
CA PRO A 96 7.55 -2.54 -0.50
C PRO A 96 8.72 -2.46 0.47
N ARG A 97 9.69 -3.34 0.26
CA ARG A 97 10.96 -3.35 1.02
C ARG A 97 12.14 -3.23 0.09
N ASP A 98 12.35 -4.24 -0.75
CA ASP A 98 13.48 -4.32 -1.67
C ASP A 98 13.02 -4.63 -3.09
N LYS A 99 13.95 -4.63 -4.05
CA LYS A 99 13.67 -5.04 -5.44
C LYS A 99 13.14 -6.49 -5.56
N LYS A 100 13.50 -7.36 -4.60
CA LYS A 100 13.18 -8.80 -4.58
C LYS A 100 12.31 -9.21 -3.39
N SER A 101 11.88 -8.27 -2.54
CA SER A 101 11.10 -8.62 -1.35
C SER A 101 10.08 -7.56 -0.98
N VAL A 102 9.01 -7.99 -0.34
CA VAL A 102 8.03 -7.11 0.29
C VAL A 102 7.90 -7.47 1.76
N LYS A 103 7.44 -6.52 2.55
CA LYS A 103 7.12 -6.74 3.96
C LYS A 103 5.60 -6.85 4.10
N ILE A 104 5.17 -7.82 4.87
CA ILE A 104 3.77 -7.98 5.26
C ILE A 104 3.60 -7.60 6.73
N THR A 105 2.56 -6.83 6.99
CA THR A 105 2.12 -6.45 8.33
C THR A 105 0.74 -7.07 8.51
N LEU A 106 0.66 -7.97 9.48
CA LEU A 106 -0.56 -8.70 9.80
C LEU A 106 -1.30 -7.97 10.91
N SER A 107 -2.62 -7.98 10.81
CA SER A 107 -3.55 -7.67 11.87
C SER A 107 -3.66 -8.83 12.86
N LYS A 108 -4.35 -8.61 13.99
CA LYS A 108 -4.60 -9.66 14.99
C LYS A 108 -5.41 -10.81 14.35
N GLY A 109 -5.11 -12.05 14.73
CA GLY A 109 -5.79 -13.25 14.22
C GLY A 109 -5.17 -13.83 12.95
N TYR A 110 -4.05 -13.30 12.45
CA TYR A 110 -3.33 -13.90 11.32
C TYR A 110 -1.90 -14.31 11.67
N LEU A 111 -1.53 -15.52 11.27
CA LEU A 111 -0.18 -16.06 11.35
C LEU A 111 0.44 -16.20 9.97
N ILE A 112 1.74 -15.97 9.88
CA ILE A 112 2.52 -16.23 8.67
C ILE A 112 3.88 -16.83 9.04
N ASP A 113 4.39 -17.68 8.16
CA ASP A 113 5.72 -18.27 8.29
C ASP A 113 6.84 -17.21 8.28
N ALA A 114 6.68 -16.15 7.47
CA ALA A 114 7.68 -15.08 7.37
C ALA A 114 7.06 -13.69 7.14
N LYS A 115 7.49 -12.70 7.92
CA LYS A 115 7.11 -11.27 7.72
C LYS A 115 7.74 -10.64 6.46
N LYS A 116 8.69 -11.33 5.84
CA LYS A 116 9.36 -10.93 4.61
C LYS A 116 9.02 -11.95 3.53
N LEU A 117 8.36 -11.49 2.48
CA LEU A 117 8.00 -12.33 1.35
C LEU A 117 9.00 -12.09 0.22
N MET A 118 9.72 -13.13 -0.17
CA MET A 118 10.68 -13.09 -1.26
C MET A 118 10.01 -13.36 -2.61
N LEU A 119 10.63 -12.86 -3.67
CA LEU A 119 10.20 -13.10 -5.04
C LEU A 119 10.18 -14.61 -5.36
N ASN A 120 9.11 -15.06 -6.01
CA ASN A 120 8.85 -16.43 -6.44
C ASN A 120 8.75 -17.47 -5.32
N GLN A 121 8.74 -17.07 -4.05
CA GLN A 121 8.49 -17.95 -2.91
C GLN A 121 7.02 -17.90 -2.51
N GLU A 122 6.52 -19.04 -2.04
CA GLU A 122 5.16 -19.21 -1.54
C GLU A 122 5.17 -19.16 -0.01
N TYR A 123 4.20 -18.46 0.55
CA TYR A 123 4.03 -18.31 1.99
C TYR A 123 2.58 -18.55 2.35
N THR A 124 2.35 -19.26 3.45
CA THR A 124 1.00 -19.54 3.92
C THR A 124 0.62 -18.54 5.00
N ILE A 125 -0.52 -17.88 4.80
CA ILE A 125 -1.21 -17.10 5.81
C ILE A 125 -2.30 -17.97 6.40
N LEU A 126 -2.27 -18.15 7.72
CA LEU A 126 -3.32 -18.83 8.46
C LEU A 126 -4.15 -17.78 9.18
N ASN A 127 -5.47 -17.82 8.97
CA ASN A 127 -6.43 -17.08 9.77
C ASN A 127 -6.80 -17.93 11.00
N GLU A 128 -6.54 -17.44 12.20
CA GLU A 128 -6.87 -18.12 13.46
C GLU A 128 -8.39 -18.12 13.72
N ASP A 129 -9.11 -17.10 13.24
CA ASP A 129 -10.55 -16.96 13.48
C ASP A 129 -11.38 -17.97 12.65
N THR A 130 -10.99 -18.16 11.38
CA THR A 130 -11.71 -19.00 10.42
C THR A 130 -11.00 -20.32 10.11
N ASN A 131 -9.78 -20.50 10.62
CA ASN A 131 -8.88 -21.63 10.34
C ASN A 131 -8.58 -21.83 8.84
N THR A 132 -8.74 -20.77 8.04
CA THR A 132 -8.50 -20.80 6.59
C THR A 132 -7.04 -20.51 6.27
N LYS A 133 -6.51 -21.22 5.27
CA LYS A 133 -5.15 -21.03 4.77
C LYS A 133 -5.18 -20.36 3.41
N THR A 134 -4.38 -19.30 3.25
CA THR A 134 -4.19 -18.59 1.99
C THR A 134 -2.72 -18.54 1.62
N ILE A 135 -2.41 -19.00 0.43
CA ILE A 135 -1.06 -18.99 -0.12
C ILE A 135 -0.84 -17.66 -0.84
N ILE A 136 0.25 -16.98 -0.49
CA ILE A 136 0.70 -15.75 -1.14
C ILE A 136 2.00 -16.02 -1.89
N LYS A 137 2.04 -15.61 -3.16
CA LYS A 137 3.24 -15.64 -4.00
C LYS A 137 3.45 -14.33 -4.73
N ILE A 138 4.70 -13.87 -4.79
CA ILE A 138 5.06 -12.62 -5.47
C ILE A 138 5.86 -12.94 -6.73
N ARG A 139 5.54 -12.29 -7.85
CA ARG A 139 6.24 -12.42 -9.14
C ARG A 139 6.65 -11.06 -9.73
#